data_AF-A0A811MGQ6-F1
#
_entry.id   AF-A0A811MGQ6-F1
#
_cell.length_a   1.000
_cell.length_b   1.000
_cell.length_c   1.000
_cell.angle_alpha   90.00
_cell.angle_beta   90.00
_cell.angle_gamma   90.00
#
_symmetry.space_group_name_H-M   'P 1'
#
loop_
_entity.id
_entity.type
_entity.pdbx_description
1 polymer ?
#
loop_
_entity_poly.entity_id
_entity_poly.type
_entity_poly.pdbx_seq_one_letter_code
_entity_poly.pdbx_strand_id
1 'polypeptide(L)'
;MARTKNNSATYASSRNPCLDHFFQVVPDMPAQRVRELVTIAWAQDPLTALKLIANLCGVRGTAKSDREGFYAAALWMHERHPKTLACNLPALAEFGYLKDFPELLYRLIHGADTRKLYKAKAETQKIRRKVPEVRTARLAGKKCAHGQSAPSMETEEAAVENKPEAMDVAAAKEIPMTKEVRKVVKLAVQSLETYYGNGTYRFLFDCVAQFFADLLASDLEQLAPGGRKTNIRLAAKCPDYSDLSEEHYSYRVHHRLRREVLVPLRKVLELPEVYMSAQRWSELPYTRVASVTMRRYKALFKKHDEARFDKYLEDVEAGKAKIAAGALLPHEIAAAAFGGEADDVSELQWRRMVEDLRKKGSLNNCIAVCDVSGSMNGTPMEVCVALGLLISELSEKPWAGRVITFSETPQIHKIEA
;
A
#
# COMPACT_ATOMS: atom_id res chain seq x y z
N MET A 1 18.96 6.23 34.26
CA MET A 1 19.03 5.44 33.00
C MET A 1 17.64 4.99 32.62
N ALA A 2 17.37 4.81 31.33
CA ALA A 2 16.22 4.06 30.84
C ALA A 2 16.69 2.70 30.27
N ARG A 3 15.74 1.84 29.90
CA ARG A 3 16.02 0.59 29.18
C ARG A 3 15.27 0.57 27.85
N THR A 4 15.90 0.03 26.82
CA THR A 4 15.23 -0.22 25.53
C THR A 4 14.25 -1.39 25.65
N LYS A 5 13.44 -1.63 24.60
CA LYS A 5 12.55 -2.81 24.52
C LYS A 5 13.31 -4.14 24.66
N ASN A 6 14.61 -4.14 24.36
CA ASN A 6 15.52 -5.28 24.49
C ASN A 6 16.34 -5.24 25.79
N ASN A 7 15.85 -4.52 26.82
CA ASN A 7 16.43 -4.40 28.16
C ASN A 7 17.83 -3.74 28.25
N SER A 8 18.43 -3.31 27.13
CA SER A 8 19.73 -2.63 27.10
C SER A 8 19.66 -1.23 27.70
N ALA A 9 20.72 -0.81 28.40
CA ALA A 9 20.80 0.48 29.05
C ALA A 9 20.89 1.63 28.04
N THR A 10 20.12 2.70 28.26
CA THR A 10 20.17 3.91 27.44
C THR A 10 19.95 5.17 28.29
N TYR A 11 20.31 6.33 27.75
CA TYR A 11 19.99 7.62 28.34
C TYR A 11 18.49 7.90 28.17
N ALA A 12 17.83 8.34 29.24
CA ALA A 12 16.39 8.63 29.22
C ALA A 12 16.05 9.92 28.45
N SER A 13 17.04 10.80 28.30
CA SER A 13 16.98 12.07 27.57
C SER A 13 18.40 12.50 27.23
N SER A 14 18.55 13.17 26.10
CA SER A 14 19.76 13.87 25.64
C SER A 14 19.92 15.28 26.24
N ARG A 15 18.96 15.72 27.05
CA ARG A 15 18.76 17.12 27.52
C ARG A 15 18.46 18.14 26.41
N ASN A 16 18.29 17.71 25.16
CA ASN A 16 17.81 18.55 24.07
C ASN A 16 16.45 18.02 23.56
N PRO A 17 15.34 18.75 23.76
CA PRO A 17 14.01 18.31 23.34
C PRO A 17 13.85 17.98 21.85
N CYS A 18 14.55 18.70 20.97
CA CYS A 18 14.52 18.41 19.53
C CYS A 18 15.25 17.09 19.20
N LEU A 19 16.38 16.84 19.86
CA LEU A 19 17.14 15.59 19.72
C LEU A 19 16.39 14.40 20.35
N ASP A 20 15.71 14.63 21.47
CA ASP A 20 14.81 13.64 22.10
C ASP A 20 13.63 13.29 21.19
N HIS A 21 12.98 14.27 20.55
CA HIS A 21 11.99 13.99 19.50
C HIS A 21 12.61 13.20 18.33
N PHE A 22 13.82 13.56 17.89
CA PHE A 22 14.50 12.87 16.80
C PHE A 22 14.85 11.40 17.14
N PHE A 23 15.16 11.04 18.38
CA PHE A 23 15.44 9.64 18.72
C PHE A 23 14.23 8.87 19.27
N GLN A 24 13.33 9.49 20.03
CA GLN A 24 12.24 8.80 20.71
C GLN A 24 11.03 8.52 19.81
N VAL A 25 10.70 9.39 18.84
CA VAL A 25 9.57 9.13 17.94
C VAL A 25 9.91 7.98 17.00
N VAL A 26 9.25 6.84 17.21
CA VAL A 26 9.46 5.58 16.46
C VAL A 26 8.10 5.01 16.02
N PRO A 27 8.05 4.13 15.01
CA PRO A 27 6.82 3.46 14.62
C PRO A 27 6.07 2.83 15.80
N ASP A 28 4.74 2.80 15.69
CA ASP A 28 3.79 2.34 16.71
C ASP A 28 3.80 3.12 18.05
N MET A 29 4.50 4.25 18.15
CA MET A 29 4.40 5.15 19.29
C MET A 29 2.96 5.71 19.44
N PRO A 30 2.39 5.77 20.67
CA PRO A 30 1.08 6.38 20.90
C PRO A 30 1.03 7.85 20.43
N ALA A 31 -0.02 8.21 19.71
CA ALA A 31 -0.16 9.56 19.13
C ALA A 31 -0.03 10.68 20.17
N GLN A 32 -0.57 10.48 21.39
CA GLN A 32 -0.41 11.42 22.50
C GLN A 32 1.06 11.66 22.85
N ARG A 33 1.90 10.61 22.87
CA ARG A 33 3.34 10.75 23.18
C ARG A 33 4.11 11.49 22.09
N VAL A 34 3.75 11.28 20.82
CA VAL A 34 4.29 12.08 19.70
C VAL A 34 3.92 13.55 19.88
N ARG A 35 2.65 13.84 20.21
CA ARG A 35 2.18 15.21 20.45
C ARG A 35 2.87 15.90 21.65
N GLU A 36 3.16 15.17 22.72
CA GLU A 36 3.97 15.66 23.84
C GLU A 36 5.38 16.03 23.39
N LEU A 37 6.09 15.11 22.72
CA LEU A 37 7.45 15.35 22.22
C LEU A 37 7.51 16.53 21.25
N VAL A 38 6.54 16.65 20.34
CA VAL A 38 6.40 17.82 19.45
C VAL A 38 6.20 19.10 20.26
N THR A 39 5.36 19.09 21.30
CA THR A 39 5.11 20.27 22.14
C THR A 39 6.39 20.77 22.82
N ILE A 40 7.19 19.86 23.40
CA ILE A 40 8.41 20.22 24.11
C ILE A 40 9.52 20.64 23.12
N ALA A 41 9.65 19.96 21.97
CA ALA A 41 10.57 20.35 20.91
C ALA A 41 10.24 21.74 20.35
N TRP A 42 8.96 22.03 20.12
CA TRP A 42 8.50 23.32 19.58
C TRP A 42 8.68 24.47 20.57
N ALA A 43 8.51 24.22 21.87
CA ALA A 43 8.81 25.21 22.91
C ALA A 43 10.31 25.56 22.98
N GLN A 44 11.19 24.65 22.56
CA GLN A 44 12.65 24.86 22.52
C GLN A 44 13.12 25.55 21.24
N ASP A 45 12.68 25.07 20.08
CA ASP A 45 12.99 25.62 18.75
C ASP A 45 11.86 25.25 17.76
N PRO A 46 10.94 26.19 17.45
CA PRO A 46 9.85 25.97 16.49
C PRO A 46 10.32 25.57 15.08
N LEU A 47 11.46 26.11 14.61
CA LEU A 47 11.94 25.86 13.26
C LEU A 47 12.54 24.45 13.14
N THR A 48 13.33 24.03 14.13
CA THR A 48 13.83 22.65 14.19
C THR A 48 12.69 21.67 14.43
N ALA A 49 11.73 21.98 15.30
CA ALA A 49 10.54 21.15 15.49
C ALA A 49 9.73 20.98 14.19
N LEU A 50 9.51 22.05 13.41
CA LEU A 50 8.84 21.96 12.11
C LEU A 50 9.58 21.06 11.11
N LYS A 51 10.92 21.18 11.03
CA LYS A 51 11.77 20.29 10.22
C LYS A 51 11.68 18.84 10.69
N LEU A 52 11.64 18.61 11.99
CA LEU A 52 11.50 17.27 12.57
C LEU A 52 10.14 16.63 12.28
N ILE A 53 9.07 17.42 12.13
CA ILE A 53 7.75 16.95 11.71
C ILE A 53 7.75 16.59 10.21
N ALA A 54 8.38 17.41 9.35
CA ALA A 54 8.59 17.06 7.94
C ALA A 54 9.44 15.78 7.79
N ASN A 55 10.41 15.56 8.67
CA ASN A 55 11.20 14.33 8.75
C ASN A 55 10.38 13.08 9.17
N LEU A 56 9.15 13.23 9.67
CA LEU A 56 8.24 12.08 9.88
C LEU A 56 7.59 11.64 8.56
N CYS A 57 7.19 12.57 7.68
CA CYS A 57 6.55 12.23 6.40
C CYS A 57 7.53 11.86 5.27
N GLY A 58 8.84 12.08 5.43
CA GLY A 58 9.80 11.79 4.36
C GLY A 58 9.88 10.31 4.00
N VAL A 59 9.58 9.99 2.73
CA VAL A 59 9.41 8.61 2.21
C VAL A 59 10.41 8.23 1.12
N ARG A 60 11.30 9.14 0.71
CA ARG A 60 12.23 8.96 -0.43
C ARG A 60 13.63 8.53 0.02
N GLY A 61 13.71 7.73 1.09
CA GLY A 61 14.98 7.36 1.75
C GLY A 61 15.64 8.49 2.56
N THR A 62 15.02 9.66 2.64
CA THR A 62 15.56 10.87 3.27
C THR A 62 15.17 11.07 4.73
N ALA A 63 14.26 10.24 5.28
CA ALA A 63 13.65 10.48 6.59
C ALA A 63 13.04 9.20 7.21
N LYS A 64 12.27 9.35 8.30
CA LYS A 64 11.76 8.23 9.11
C LYS A 64 10.59 7.43 8.50
N SER A 65 9.87 7.99 7.52
CA SER A 65 8.66 7.37 6.94
C SER A 65 7.58 6.96 7.97
N ASP A 66 7.51 7.64 9.13
CA ASP A 66 6.50 7.40 10.16
C ASP A 66 5.20 8.16 9.85
N ARG A 67 4.32 7.48 9.12
CA ARG A 67 3.05 8.03 8.66
C ARG A 67 2.08 8.38 9.79
N GLU A 68 1.98 7.56 10.84
CA GLU A 68 1.02 7.82 11.93
C GLU A 68 1.56 8.85 12.92
N GLY A 69 2.88 8.86 13.18
CA GLY A 69 3.54 9.95 13.90
C GLY A 69 3.40 11.28 13.17
N PHE A 70 3.55 11.31 11.84
CA PHE A 70 3.30 12.50 11.04
C PHE A 70 1.87 13.03 11.20
N TYR A 71 0.83 12.18 11.07
CA TYR A 71 -0.55 12.67 11.25
C TYR A 71 -0.81 13.15 12.67
N ALA A 72 -0.25 12.51 13.71
CA ALA A 72 -0.36 12.99 15.09
C ALA A 72 0.25 14.39 15.27
N ALA A 73 1.42 14.64 14.67
CA ALA A 73 2.09 15.93 14.68
C ALA A 73 1.37 16.99 13.82
N ALA A 74 0.87 16.62 12.64
CA ALA A 74 0.13 17.53 11.75
C ALA A 74 -1.21 17.96 12.34
N LEU A 75 -1.94 17.06 13.02
CA LEU A 75 -3.14 17.40 13.78
C LEU A 75 -2.82 18.36 14.95
N TRP A 76 -1.72 18.12 15.67
CA TRP A 76 -1.24 19.05 16.70
C TRP A 76 -0.89 20.43 16.12
N MET A 77 -0.27 20.50 14.93
CA MET A 77 -0.01 21.77 14.25
C MET A 77 -1.29 22.45 13.79
N HIS A 78 -2.31 21.72 13.31
CA HIS A 78 -3.61 22.31 13.00
C HIS A 78 -4.27 22.93 14.25
N GLU A 79 -4.20 22.26 15.40
CA GLU A 79 -4.78 22.76 16.65
C GLU A 79 -4.07 23.98 17.24
N ARG A 80 -2.74 24.11 17.10
CA ARG A 80 -1.95 25.18 17.75
C ARG A 80 -1.34 26.21 16.80
N HIS A 81 -0.99 25.81 15.60
CA HIS A 81 -0.25 26.62 14.60
C HIS A 81 -0.83 26.43 13.18
N PRO A 82 -2.16 26.62 12.96
CA PRO A 82 -2.82 26.28 11.70
C PRO A 82 -2.26 27.03 10.49
N LYS A 83 -1.86 28.30 10.67
CA LYS A 83 -1.18 29.08 9.63
C LYS A 83 0.16 28.48 9.24
N THR A 84 0.95 27.98 10.21
CA THR A 84 2.23 27.34 9.93
C THR A 84 2.07 26.04 9.17
N LEU A 85 1.07 25.22 9.50
CA LEU A 85 0.73 24.02 8.73
C LEU A 85 0.34 24.37 7.28
N ALA A 86 -0.58 25.34 7.09
CA ALA A 86 -1.07 25.73 5.77
C ALA A 86 0.02 26.35 4.87
N CYS A 87 0.84 27.26 5.40
CA CYS A 87 1.91 27.89 4.61
C CYS A 87 3.06 26.92 4.24
N ASN A 88 3.17 25.78 4.91
CA ASN A 88 4.23 24.78 4.64
C ASN A 88 3.75 23.58 3.81
N LEU A 89 2.52 23.59 3.26
CA LEU A 89 2.02 22.53 2.38
C LEU A 89 2.98 22.18 1.22
N PRO A 90 3.61 23.13 0.50
CA PRO A 90 4.54 22.80 -0.57
C PRO A 90 5.79 22.05 -0.09
N ALA A 91 6.38 22.48 1.03
CA ALA A 91 7.54 21.81 1.62
C ALA A 91 7.17 20.40 2.12
N LEU A 92 6.03 20.25 2.80
CA LEU A 92 5.54 18.94 3.27
C LEU A 92 5.25 17.98 2.09
N ALA A 93 4.84 18.49 0.93
CA ALA A 93 4.62 17.71 -0.28
C ALA A 93 5.92 17.24 -0.95
N GLU A 94 7.03 17.94 -0.73
CA GLU A 94 8.35 17.56 -1.23
C GLU A 94 8.91 16.34 -0.48
N PHE A 95 8.82 16.35 0.85
CA PHE A 95 9.23 15.23 1.69
C PHE A 95 8.24 14.04 1.61
N GLY A 96 6.94 14.31 1.76
CA GLY A 96 5.87 13.30 1.87
C GLY A 96 5.11 13.02 0.56
N TYR A 97 3.82 12.70 0.68
CA TYR A 97 2.92 12.49 -0.45
C TYR A 97 1.79 13.51 -0.47
N LEU A 98 1.40 13.99 -1.67
CA LEU A 98 0.20 14.82 -1.87
C LEU A 98 -1.08 14.22 -1.24
N LYS A 99 -1.18 12.88 -1.18
CA LYS A 99 -2.33 12.16 -0.58
C LYS A 99 -2.49 12.39 0.94
N ASP A 100 -1.48 12.94 1.60
CA ASP A 100 -1.48 13.14 3.05
C ASP A 100 -2.34 14.34 3.47
N PHE A 101 -2.52 15.34 2.62
CA PHE A 101 -3.40 16.49 2.93
C PHE A 101 -4.90 16.13 2.91
N PRO A 102 -5.43 15.40 1.89
CA PRO A 102 -6.80 14.90 1.94
C PRO A 102 -7.06 13.92 3.10
N GLU A 103 -6.06 13.10 3.48
CA GLU A 103 -6.17 12.22 4.65
C GLU A 103 -6.16 13.02 5.98
N LEU A 104 -5.43 14.13 6.06
CA LEU A 104 -5.44 15.04 7.20
C LEU A 104 -6.81 15.72 7.37
N LEU A 105 -7.37 16.27 6.28
CA LEU A 105 -8.73 16.84 6.28
C LEU A 105 -9.79 15.80 6.67
N TYR A 106 -9.68 14.57 6.15
CA TYR A 106 -10.55 13.46 6.54
C TYR A 106 -10.47 13.11 8.04
N ARG A 107 -9.26 13.13 8.63
CA ARG A 107 -9.06 12.90 10.08
C ARG A 107 -9.56 14.05 10.95
N LEU A 108 -9.57 15.28 10.44
CA LEU A 108 -10.14 16.43 11.15
C LEU A 108 -11.68 16.32 11.28
N ILE A 109 -12.38 15.78 10.27
CA ILE A 109 -13.84 15.57 10.33
C ILE A 109 -14.20 14.32 11.14
N HIS A 110 -13.48 13.20 10.95
CA HIS A 110 -13.93 11.89 11.47
C HIS A 110 -13.12 11.36 12.67
N GLY A 111 -12.05 12.05 13.09
CA GLY A 111 -11.18 11.71 14.21
C GLY A 111 -9.75 11.27 13.80
N ALA A 112 -8.80 11.40 14.73
CA ALA A 112 -7.39 11.07 14.49
C ALA A 112 -7.16 9.59 14.14
N ASP A 113 -7.89 8.67 14.79
CA ASP A 113 -7.72 7.22 14.69
C ASP A 113 -8.77 6.52 13.79
N THR A 114 -9.56 7.27 13.01
CA THR A 114 -10.65 6.72 12.18
C THR A 114 -10.23 5.52 11.34
N ARG A 115 -9.03 5.57 10.73
CA ARG A 115 -8.50 4.46 9.92
C ARG A 115 -8.17 3.21 10.75
N LYS A 116 -7.63 3.37 11.96
CA LYS A 116 -7.35 2.24 12.88
C LYS A 116 -8.66 1.60 13.34
N LEU A 117 -9.63 2.43 13.72
CA LEU A 117 -10.98 1.99 14.10
C LEU A 117 -11.70 1.26 12.95
N TYR A 118 -11.56 1.71 11.71
CA TYR A 118 -12.11 1.00 10.54
C TYR A 118 -11.43 -0.35 10.29
N LYS A 119 -10.10 -0.43 10.40
CA LYS A 119 -9.36 -1.72 10.28
C LYS A 119 -9.80 -2.71 11.36
N ALA A 120 -9.79 -2.29 12.64
CA ALA A 120 -10.20 -3.13 13.76
C ALA A 120 -11.66 -3.63 13.63
N LYS A 121 -12.59 -2.77 13.17
CA LYS A 121 -13.97 -3.17 12.87
C LYS A 121 -14.03 -4.19 11.73
N ALA A 122 -13.26 -4.00 10.66
CA ALA A 122 -13.21 -4.95 9.54
C ALA A 122 -12.61 -6.31 9.96
N GLU A 123 -11.58 -6.31 10.82
CA GLU A 123 -10.99 -7.53 11.39
C GLU A 123 -11.97 -8.25 12.32
N THR A 124 -12.64 -7.52 13.22
CA THR A 124 -13.69 -8.08 14.08
C THR A 124 -14.85 -8.65 13.25
N GLN A 125 -15.20 -8.01 12.12
CA GLN A 125 -16.22 -8.52 11.20
C GLN A 125 -15.76 -9.76 10.42
N LYS A 126 -14.48 -9.84 10.03
CA LYS A 126 -13.88 -11.06 9.46
C LYS A 126 -13.90 -12.22 10.47
N ILE A 127 -13.51 -11.97 11.72
CA ILE A 127 -13.58 -12.96 12.81
C ILE A 127 -15.03 -13.41 13.02
N ARG A 128 -15.99 -12.48 13.15
CA ARG A 128 -17.42 -12.80 13.26
C ARG A 128 -17.97 -13.62 12.09
N ARG A 129 -17.44 -13.48 10.87
CA ARG A 129 -17.83 -14.29 9.71
C ARG A 129 -17.23 -15.71 9.74
N LYS A 130 -16.06 -15.91 10.34
CA LYS A 130 -15.44 -17.24 10.53
C LYS A 130 -16.06 -18.05 11.69
N VAL A 131 -16.64 -17.40 12.71
CA VAL A 131 -17.25 -18.10 13.85
C VAL A 131 -18.39 -19.07 13.45
N PRO A 132 -19.30 -18.71 12.51
CA PRO A 132 -20.26 -19.66 11.93
C PRO A 132 -19.60 -20.86 11.23
N GLU A 133 -18.59 -20.65 10.37
CA GLU A 133 -17.89 -21.72 9.64
C GLU A 133 -17.27 -22.76 10.59
N VAL A 134 -16.62 -22.31 11.66
CA VAL A 134 -16.04 -23.21 12.67
C VAL A 134 -17.13 -23.96 13.46
N ARG A 135 -18.30 -23.34 13.69
CA ARG A 135 -19.44 -24.01 14.33
C ARG A 135 -20.09 -25.04 13.42
N THR A 136 -20.27 -24.77 12.12
CA THR A 136 -20.82 -25.74 11.17
C THR A 136 -19.88 -26.92 10.94
N ALA A 137 -18.56 -26.69 10.83
CA ALA A 137 -17.56 -27.76 10.78
C ALA A 137 -17.59 -28.66 12.03
N ARG A 138 -17.71 -28.06 13.23
CA ARG A 138 -17.77 -28.81 14.50
C ARG A 138 -19.08 -29.58 14.72
N LEU A 139 -20.17 -29.19 14.03
CA LEU A 139 -21.44 -29.91 14.02
C LEU A 139 -21.47 -31.04 12.97
N ALA A 140 -20.82 -30.86 11.82
CA ALA A 140 -20.65 -31.92 10.83
C ALA A 140 -19.87 -33.12 11.38
N GLY A 141 -18.77 -32.86 12.11
CA GLY A 141 -17.95 -33.90 12.75
C GLY A 141 -18.63 -34.71 13.88
N LYS A 142 -19.89 -34.40 14.23
CA LYS A 142 -20.69 -35.16 15.21
C LYS A 142 -21.83 -35.99 14.61
N LYS A 143 -22.04 -35.97 13.29
CA LYS A 143 -23.15 -36.70 12.64
C LYS A 143 -22.76 -38.07 12.04
N CYS A 144 -21.52 -38.51 12.19
CA CYS A 144 -21.09 -39.85 11.77
C CYS A 144 -21.13 -40.88 12.91
N ALA A 145 -22.30 -41.02 13.56
CA ALA A 145 -22.59 -42.13 14.47
C ALA A 145 -24.11 -42.40 14.50
N HIS A 146 -24.50 -43.66 14.25
CA HIS A 146 -25.86 -44.21 14.32
C HIS A 146 -26.92 -43.71 13.30
N GLY A 147 -27.17 -44.55 12.28
CA GLY A 147 -28.30 -45.48 12.34
C GLY A 147 -29.70 -45.02 11.90
N GLN A 148 -29.98 -45.17 10.60
CA GLN A 148 -31.25 -45.63 9.97
C GLN A 148 -32.62 -45.20 10.54
N SER A 149 -33.43 -44.52 9.73
CA SER A 149 -34.72 -45.03 9.18
C SER A 149 -35.45 -43.99 8.29
N ALA A 150 -36.29 -44.48 7.37
CA ALA A 150 -37.27 -43.74 6.54
C ALA A 150 -38.68 -44.35 6.83
N PRO A 151 -39.87 -43.88 6.34
CA PRO A 151 -40.20 -43.05 5.15
C PRO A 151 -40.77 -41.66 5.56
N SER A 152 -41.71 -40.92 4.90
CA SER A 152 -42.62 -41.12 3.74
C SER A 152 -43.00 -39.79 3.04
N MET A 153 -43.88 -39.89 2.02
CA MET A 153 -44.56 -38.79 1.31
C MET A 153 -45.82 -38.31 2.03
N GLU A 154 -46.24 -37.06 1.81
CA GLU A 154 -47.62 -36.65 1.42
C GLU A 154 -47.54 -35.39 0.50
N THR A 155 -48.64 -35.07 -0.19
CA THR A 155 -48.75 -34.15 -1.35
C THR A 155 -49.52 -32.84 -1.03
N GLU A 156 -49.96 -32.11 -2.06
CA GLU A 156 -50.86 -30.92 -2.06
C GLU A 156 -50.19 -29.54 -1.82
N GLU A 157 -50.58 -28.46 -2.51
CA GLU A 157 -51.25 -28.33 -3.83
C GLU A 157 -50.92 -26.94 -4.43
N ALA A 158 -51.25 -26.71 -5.71
CA ALA A 158 -51.00 -25.44 -6.38
C ALA A 158 -52.26 -24.56 -6.47
N ALA A 159 -52.14 -23.28 -6.13
CA ALA A 159 -53.17 -22.27 -6.40
C ALA A 159 -52.55 -21.08 -7.16
N VAL A 160 -53.02 -20.86 -8.39
CA VAL A 160 -52.71 -19.69 -9.22
C VAL A 160 -53.98 -18.88 -9.37
N GLU A 161 -53.95 -17.62 -8.96
CA GLU A 161 -54.99 -16.64 -9.29
C GLU A 161 -54.37 -15.37 -9.90
N ASN A 162 -55.01 -14.87 -10.95
CA ASN A 162 -54.50 -13.78 -11.78
C ASN A 162 -55.07 -12.41 -11.38
N LYS A 163 -54.29 -11.37 -11.70
CA LYS A 163 -54.61 -9.93 -11.65
C LYS A 163 -56.02 -9.57 -12.13
N PRO A 164 -56.49 -8.38 -11.72
CA PRO A 164 -56.83 -7.34 -12.70
C PRO A 164 -55.85 -6.16 -12.66
N GLU A 165 -55.69 -5.47 -13.79
CA GLU A 165 -54.87 -4.26 -13.92
C GLU A 165 -55.71 -2.99 -13.81
N ALA A 166 -55.15 -1.95 -13.21
CA ALA A 166 -55.61 -0.57 -13.32
C ALA A 166 -54.40 0.36 -13.48
N MET A 167 -54.54 1.38 -14.32
CA MET A 167 -53.48 2.34 -14.65
C MET A 167 -53.51 3.59 -13.76
N ASP A 168 -52.46 4.41 -13.91
CA ASP A 168 -52.25 5.76 -13.34
C ASP A 168 -51.92 5.82 -11.83
N VAL A 169 -51.06 6.73 -11.33
CA VAL A 169 -50.38 7.89 -11.92
C VAL A 169 -48.86 7.81 -11.66
N ALA A 170 -48.04 8.43 -12.52
CA ALA A 170 -46.58 8.47 -12.38
C ALA A 170 -46.09 9.29 -11.15
N ALA A 171 -46.06 8.65 -9.97
CA ALA A 171 -45.28 9.14 -8.84
C ALA A 171 -43.78 9.02 -9.13
N ALA A 172 -43.00 10.07 -8.85
CA ALA A 172 -41.55 10.02 -8.91
C ALA A 172 -41.05 8.91 -7.97
N LYS A 173 -40.45 7.86 -8.52
CA LYS A 173 -39.90 6.77 -7.70
C LYS A 173 -38.77 7.33 -6.84
N GLU A 174 -39.01 7.46 -5.53
CA GLU A 174 -37.93 7.60 -4.57
C GLU A 174 -36.93 6.46 -4.80
N ILE A 175 -35.70 6.81 -5.18
CA ILE A 175 -34.65 5.82 -5.35
C ILE A 175 -34.40 5.23 -3.96
N PRO A 176 -34.59 3.91 -3.75
CA PRO A 176 -34.54 3.33 -2.41
C PRO A 176 -33.13 3.49 -1.83
N MET A 177 -32.96 4.46 -0.92
CA MET A 177 -31.65 4.78 -0.33
C MET A 177 -31.10 3.57 0.43
N THR A 178 -30.09 2.94 -0.17
CA THR A 178 -29.33 1.85 0.44
C THR A 178 -28.59 2.34 1.69
N LYS A 179 -28.15 1.40 2.55
CA LYS A 179 -27.42 1.74 3.79
C LYS A 179 -26.11 2.47 3.49
N GLU A 180 -25.52 2.16 2.34
CA GLU A 180 -24.32 2.77 1.78
C GLU A 180 -24.59 4.23 1.39
N VAL A 181 -25.64 4.52 0.62
CA VAL A 181 -25.99 5.89 0.20
C VAL A 181 -26.35 6.76 1.41
N ARG A 182 -27.14 6.26 2.37
CA ARG A 182 -27.42 6.99 3.62
C ARG A 182 -26.15 7.33 4.41
N LYS A 183 -25.17 6.42 4.41
CA LYS A 183 -23.88 6.65 5.06
C LYS A 183 -23.06 7.72 4.32
N VAL A 184 -23.06 7.71 2.99
CA VAL A 184 -22.37 8.74 2.18
C VAL A 184 -22.99 10.12 2.43
N VAL A 185 -24.32 10.25 2.34
CA VAL A 185 -25.02 11.51 2.61
C VAL A 185 -24.72 12.04 4.01
N LYS A 186 -24.74 11.18 5.04
CA LYS A 186 -24.38 11.60 6.42
C LYS A 186 -22.94 12.11 6.53
N LEU A 187 -21.99 11.53 5.79
CA LEU A 187 -20.59 12.00 5.79
C LEU A 187 -20.43 13.32 5.03
N ALA A 188 -21.18 13.52 3.93
CA ALA A 188 -21.20 14.77 3.17
C ALA A 188 -21.75 15.93 4.03
N VAL A 189 -22.91 15.73 4.67
CA VAL A 189 -23.50 16.71 5.61
C VAL A 189 -22.51 17.07 6.73
N GLN A 190 -21.91 16.07 7.38
CA GLN A 190 -20.90 16.31 8.43
C GLN A 190 -19.69 17.12 7.91
N SER A 191 -19.29 16.91 6.66
CA SER A 191 -18.16 17.63 6.05
C SER A 191 -18.52 19.10 5.78
N LEU A 192 -19.74 19.38 5.30
CA LEU A 192 -20.25 20.74 5.08
C LEU A 192 -20.44 21.48 6.42
N GLU A 193 -21.05 20.83 7.42
CA GLU A 193 -21.18 21.37 8.79
C GLU A 193 -19.80 21.74 9.37
N THR A 194 -18.79 20.88 9.17
CA THR A 194 -17.41 21.17 9.64
C THR A 194 -16.79 22.33 8.87
N TYR A 195 -16.99 22.42 7.55
CA TYR A 195 -16.46 23.49 6.70
C TYR A 195 -17.04 24.87 7.05
N TYR A 196 -18.37 24.96 7.22
CA TYR A 196 -19.01 26.22 7.57
C TYR A 196 -18.90 26.56 9.07
N GLY A 197 -18.83 25.56 9.95
CA GLY A 197 -18.77 25.74 11.41
C GLY A 197 -17.37 25.94 12.00
N ASN A 198 -16.29 25.56 11.30
CA ASN A 198 -14.92 25.64 11.82
C ASN A 198 -14.00 26.44 10.88
N GLY A 199 -13.78 27.71 11.22
CA GLY A 199 -12.93 28.62 10.44
C GLY A 199 -11.48 28.18 10.30
N THR A 200 -10.93 27.43 11.27
CA THR A 200 -9.55 26.90 11.20
C THR A 200 -9.46 25.75 10.20
N TYR A 201 -10.44 24.83 10.24
CA TYR A 201 -10.56 23.75 9.25
C TYR A 201 -10.78 24.32 7.85
N ARG A 202 -11.69 25.29 7.69
CA ARG A 202 -11.94 25.97 6.41
C ARG A 202 -10.66 26.57 5.84
N PHE A 203 -9.92 27.34 6.64
CA PHE A 203 -8.66 27.94 6.21
C PHE A 203 -7.64 26.89 5.73
N LEU A 204 -7.50 25.76 6.43
CA LEU A 204 -6.63 24.67 5.96
C LEU A 204 -7.17 24.03 4.67
N PHE A 205 -8.48 23.80 4.58
CA PHE A 205 -9.13 23.24 3.40
C PHE A 205 -8.89 24.11 2.17
N ASP A 206 -9.10 25.42 2.28
CA ASP A 206 -8.93 26.39 1.20
C ASP A 206 -7.47 26.42 0.72
N CYS A 207 -6.50 26.45 1.64
CA CYS A 207 -5.08 26.38 1.30
C CYS A 207 -4.69 25.05 0.63
N VAL A 208 -5.29 23.92 1.04
CA VAL A 208 -5.07 22.63 0.37
C VAL A 208 -5.70 22.62 -1.01
N ALA A 209 -6.93 23.13 -1.18
CA ALA A 209 -7.60 23.21 -2.46
C ALA A 209 -6.82 24.08 -3.47
N GLN A 210 -6.39 25.28 -3.05
CA GLN A 210 -5.56 26.17 -3.86
C GLN A 210 -4.24 25.51 -4.25
N PHE A 211 -3.54 24.88 -3.31
CA PHE A 211 -2.27 24.20 -3.59
C PHE A 211 -2.41 23.07 -4.63
N PHE A 212 -3.53 22.34 -4.65
CA PHE A 212 -3.80 21.36 -5.72
C PHE A 212 -4.14 22.04 -7.06
N ALA A 213 -4.90 23.14 -7.05
CA ALA A 213 -5.22 23.92 -8.25
C ALA A 213 -3.97 24.53 -8.91
N ASP A 214 -3.06 25.12 -8.13
CA ASP A 214 -1.81 25.70 -8.63
C ASP A 214 -0.92 24.65 -9.32
N LEU A 215 -0.82 23.46 -8.71
CA LEU A 215 -0.06 22.35 -9.29
C LEU A 215 -0.74 21.80 -10.55
N LEU A 216 -2.08 21.73 -10.59
CA LEU A 216 -2.84 21.35 -11.79
C LEU A 216 -2.59 22.30 -12.96
N ALA A 217 -2.63 23.61 -12.72
CA ALA A 217 -2.41 24.62 -13.74
C ALA A 217 -1.01 24.45 -14.36
N SER A 218 0.02 24.27 -13.53
CA SER A 218 1.38 24.01 -14.01
C SER A 218 1.53 22.68 -14.77
N ASP A 219 0.82 21.62 -14.36
CA ASP A 219 0.81 20.35 -15.09
C ASP A 219 0.16 20.50 -16.49
N LEU A 220 -0.86 21.34 -16.63
CA LEU A 220 -1.51 21.65 -17.91
C LEU A 220 -0.61 22.48 -18.84
N GLU A 221 0.10 23.49 -18.32
CA GLU A 221 1.08 24.27 -19.10
C GLU A 221 2.20 23.37 -19.66
N GLN A 222 2.69 22.42 -18.86
CA GLN A 222 3.75 21.50 -19.26
C GLN A 222 3.31 20.44 -20.28
N LEU A 223 2.00 20.26 -20.48
CA LEU A 223 1.42 19.41 -21.51
C LEU A 223 1.26 20.11 -22.87
N ALA A 224 1.36 21.45 -22.92
CA ALA A 224 1.23 22.23 -24.15
C ALA A 224 2.39 21.97 -25.14
N PRO A 225 2.22 22.27 -26.45
CA PRO A 225 3.28 22.12 -27.44
C PRO A 225 4.53 22.95 -27.07
N GLY A 226 5.64 22.26 -26.81
CA GLY A 226 6.90 22.87 -26.31
C GLY A 226 7.18 22.64 -24.81
N GLY A 227 6.20 22.14 -24.04
CA GLY A 227 6.36 21.81 -22.62
C GLY A 227 7.29 20.61 -22.34
N ARG A 228 7.99 20.66 -21.19
CA ARG A 228 8.87 19.56 -20.75
C ARG A 228 8.08 18.46 -20.06
N LYS A 229 7.62 17.48 -20.85
CA LYS A 229 6.82 16.32 -20.40
C LYS A 229 7.42 15.49 -19.24
N THR A 230 8.70 15.65 -18.93
CA THR A 230 9.38 15.00 -17.79
C THR A 230 9.02 15.59 -16.42
N ASN A 231 8.44 16.79 -16.38
CA ASN A 231 8.25 17.55 -15.15
C ASN A 231 6.80 17.48 -14.60
N ILE A 232 5.89 16.83 -15.34
CA ILE A 232 4.47 16.67 -14.99
C ILE A 232 4.38 15.96 -13.63
N ARG A 233 3.73 16.62 -12.68
CA ARG A 233 3.62 16.19 -11.29
C ARG A 233 2.43 15.24 -11.12
N LEU A 234 2.33 14.61 -9.95
CA LEU A 234 1.17 13.76 -9.60
C LEU A 234 -0.08 14.59 -9.22
N ALA A 235 -0.11 15.88 -9.55
CA ALA A 235 -1.14 16.80 -9.11
C ALA A 235 -2.34 16.91 -10.05
N ALA A 236 -2.28 16.24 -11.23
CA ALA A 236 -3.35 15.85 -12.15
C ALA A 236 -4.57 15.12 -11.51
N LYS A 237 -4.95 15.46 -10.27
CA LYS A 237 -5.82 14.74 -9.34
C LYS A 237 -6.73 15.75 -8.59
N CYS A 238 -7.60 16.42 -9.37
CA CYS A 238 -8.70 17.35 -8.99
C CYS A 238 -8.35 18.82 -8.66
N PRO A 239 -9.28 19.80 -8.88
CA PRO A 239 -10.50 19.80 -9.74
C PRO A 239 -10.93 21.14 -10.42
N ASP A 240 -11.69 21.08 -11.53
CA ASP A 240 -12.34 22.24 -12.18
C ASP A 240 -13.81 21.95 -12.58
N TYR A 241 -14.78 22.18 -11.68
CA TYR A 241 -16.23 22.04 -12.00
C TYR A 241 -17.10 22.88 -11.05
N SER A 242 -17.46 24.10 -11.45
CA SER A 242 -18.24 25.05 -10.63
C SER A 242 -19.73 24.71 -10.51
N ASP A 243 -20.31 24.09 -11.55
CA ASP A 243 -21.76 24.15 -11.82
C ASP A 243 -22.46 22.77 -11.88
N LEU A 244 -21.94 21.74 -11.19
CA LEU A 244 -22.49 20.38 -11.21
C LEU A 244 -22.76 19.84 -9.79
N SER A 245 -23.85 19.08 -9.61
CA SER A 245 -24.15 18.44 -8.32
C SER A 245 -23.15 17.32 -7.97
N GLU A 246 -22.85 17.14 -6.67
CA GLU A 246 -21.73 16.33 -6.17
C GLU A 246 -21.67 14.87 -6.70
N GLU A 247 -22.82 14.22 -6.90
CA GLU A 247 -22.86 12.84 -7.41
C GLU A 247 -22.44 12.77 -8.90
N HIS A 248 -22.93 13.71 -9.73
CA HIS A 248 -22.56 13.79 -11.14
C HIS A 248 -21.17 14.37 -11.35
N TYR A 249 -20.75 15.31 -10.49
CA TYR A 249 -19.38 15.77 -10.35
C TYR A 249 -18.45 14.58 -10.16
N SER A 250 -18.57 13.85 -9.04
CA SER A 250 -17.60 12.80 -8.67
C SER A 250 -17.53 11.69 -9.73
N TYR A 251 -18.67 11.27 -10.29
CA TYR A 251 -18.72 10.34 -11.40
C TYR A 251 -18.05 10.88 -12.66
N ARG A 252 -18.39 12.10 -13.14
CA ARG A 252 -17.80 12.65 -14.38
C ARG A 252 -16.33 13.01 -14.22
N VAL A 253 -15.90 13.53 -13.07
CA VAL A 253 -14.48 13.75 -12.76
C VAL A 253 -13.72 12.42 -12.82
N HIS A 254 -14.19 11.38 -12.11
CA HIS A 254 -13.52 10.06 -12.15
C HIS A 254 -13.55 9.43 -13.54
N HIS A 255 -14.64 9.60 -14.30
CA HIS A 255 -14.79 9.06 -15.65
C HIS A 255 -13.89 9.78 -16.66
N ARG A 256 -13.78 11.12 -16.61
CA ARG A 256 -12.83 11.91 -17.42
C ARG A 256 -11.39 11.67 -17.00
N LEU A 257 -11.07 11.76 -15.70
CA LEU A 257 -9.75 11.41 -15.18
C LEU A 257 -9.34 10.00 -15.64
N ARG A 258 -10.28 9.04 -15.65
CA ARG A 258 -10.01 7.69 -16.18
C ARG A 258 -9.84 7.69 -17.71
N ARG A 259 -10.71 8.32 -18.50
CA ARG A 259 -10.73 8.24 -19.98
C ARG A 259 -9.76 9.18 -20.71
N GLU A 260 -9.63 10.41 -20.24
CA GLU A 260 -8.93 11.51 -20.92
C GLU A 260 -7.50 11.69 -20.40
N VAL A 261 -7.23 11.30 -19.14
CA VAL A 261 -5.92 11.44 -18.51
C VAL A 261 -5.25 10.09 -18.27
N LEU A 262 -5.83 9.24 -17.41
CA LEU A 262 -5.22 7.97 -17.01
C LEU A 262 -5.18 6.93 -18.13
N VAL A 263 -6.18 6.83 -19.01
CA VAL A 263 -6.14 5.88 -20.13
C VAL A 263 -5.05 6.26 -21.15
N PRO A 264 -4.94 7.52 -21.62
CA PRO A 264 -3.81 7.94 -22.45
C PRO A 264 -2.45 7.79 -21.76
N LEU A 265 -2.31 8.21 -20.48
CA LEU A 265 -1.07 8.01 -19.73
C LEU A 265 -0.69 6.53 -19.61
N ARG A 266 -1.64 5.64 -19.27
CA ARG A 266 -1.35 4.20 -19.14
C ARG A 266 -1.09 3.51 -20.48
N LYS A 267 -1.65 4.04 -21.57
CA LYS A 267 -1.30 3.63 -22.95
C LYS A 267 0.14 4.03 -23.29
N VAL A 268 0.54 5.27 -23.00
CA VAL A 268 1.93 5.76 -23.24
C VAL A 268 2.95 5.07 -22.32
N LEU A 269 2.56 4.73 -21.10
CA LEU A 269 3.36 3.94 -20.16
C LEU A 269 3.32 2.42 -20.43
N GLU A 270 2.52 1.97 -21.41
CA GLU A 270 2.39 0.57 -21.85
C GLU A 270 2.14 -0.42 -20.69
N LEU A 271 1.30 -0.03 -19.72
CA LEU A 271 1.04 -0.87 -18.54
C LEU A 271 0.25 -2.15 -18.90
N PRO A 272 0.66 -3.33 -18.40
CA PRO A 272 -0.02 -4.61 -18.65
C PRO A 272 -1.53 -4.57 -18.44
N GLU A 273 -2.00 -3.89 -17.39
CA GLU A 273 -3.41 -3.82 -17.04
C GLU A 273 -4.28 -3.18 -18.14
N VAL A 274 -3.71 -2.35 -19.03
CA VAL A 274 -4.42 -1.81 -20.20
C VAL A 274 -4.68 -2.88 -21.25
N TYR A 275 -3.67 -3.70 -21.56
CA TYR A 275 -3.78 -4.81 -22.51
C TYR A 275 -4.68 -5.92 -21.95
N MET A 276 -4.46 -6.31 -20.70
CA MET A 276 -5.23 -7.34 -20.00
C MET A 276 -6.72 -6.99 -19.90
N SER A 277 -7.07 -5.74 -19.54
CA SER A 277 -8.47 -5.31 -19.44
C SER A 277 -9.16 -5.15 -20.80
N ALA A 278 -8.41 -4.92 -21.88
CA ALA A 278 -8.90 -4.92 -23.25
C ALA A 278 -8.87 -6.30 -23.93
N GLN A 279 -8.43 -7.35 -23.23
CA GLN A 279 -8.14 -8.69 -23.77
C GLN A 279 -7.12 -8.72 -24.95
N ARG A 280 -6.31 -7.67 -25.10
CA ARG A 280 -5.30 -7.51 -26.18
C ARG A 280 -3.95 -8.08 -25.75
N TRP A 281 -3.94 -9.35 -25.36
CA TRP A 281 -2.74 -10.03 -24.82
C TRP A 281 -1.59 -10.08 -25.84
N SER A 282 -1.91 -10.33 -27.11
CA SER A 282 -0.99 -10.38 -28.26
C SER A 282 -0.16 -9.11 -28.50
N GLU A 283 -0.56 -7.98 -27.93
CA GLU A 283 0.15 -6.69 -28.03
C GLU A 283 0.97 -6.34 -26.78
N LEU A 284 0.90 -7.15 -25.72
CA LEU A 284 1.54 -6.85 -24.44
C LEU A 284 3.08 -6.87 -24.57
N PRO A 285 3.80 -5.79 -24.19
CA PRO A 285 5.26 -5.71 -24.30
C PRO A 285 5.97 -6.22 -23.05
N TYR A 286 6.24 -7.53 -22.98
CA TYR A 286 6.85 -8.20 -21.82
C TYR A 286 8.16 -7.55 -21.33
N THR A 287 8.99 -7.02 -22.24
CA THR A 287 10.27 -6.35 -21.95
C THR A 287 10.14 -5.09 -21.08
N ARG A 288 8.96 -4.46 -21.02
CA ARG A 288 8.70 -3.25 -20.23
C ARG A 288 7.95 -3.53 -18.91
N VAL A 289 7.59 -4.79 -18.65
CA VAL A 289 6.83 -5.17 -17.46
C VAL A 289 7.71 -5.05 -16.20
N ALA A 290 7.25 -4.24 -15.24
CA ALA A 290 7.94 -4.06 -13.97
C ALA A 290 8.01 -5.38 -13.16
N SER A 291 9.07 -5.55 -12.36
CA SER A 291 9.37 -6.81 -11.66
C SER A 291 8.22 -7.32 -10.79
N VAL A 292 7.61 -6.43 -10.01
CA VAL A 292 6.47 -6.70 -9.13
C VAL A 292 5.23 -7.11 -9.94
N THR A 293 5.02 -6.48 -11.09
CA THR A 293 3.90 -6.76 -12.00
C THR A 293 4.07 -8.13 -12.66
N MET A 294 5.31 -8.50 -13.03
CA MET A 294 5.63 -9.83 -13.56
C MET A 294 5.30 -10.92 -12.54
N ARG A 295 5.81 -10.81 -11.31
CA ARG A 295 5.50 -11.75 -10.21
C ARG A 295 4.00 -11.87 -9.93
N ARG A 296 3.27 -10.75 -9.98
CA ARG A 296 1.83 -10.71 -9.67
C ARG A 296 0.94 -11.31 -10.76
N TYR A 297 1.34 -11.20 -12.03
CA TYR A 297 0.49 -11.57 -13.16
C TYR A 297 1.03 -12.73 -14.01
N LYS A 298 2.18 -13.34 -13.67
CA LYS A 298 2.75 -14.52 -14.36
C LYS A 298 1.73 -15.61 -14.69
N ALA A 299 0.87 -15.97 -13.73
CA ALA A 299 -0.17 -17.00 -13.93
C ALA A 299 -1.26 -16.57 -14.93
N LEU A 300 -1.53 -15.27 -15.08
CA LEU A 300 -2.43 -14.74 -16.09
C LEU A 300 -1.76 -14.65 -17.46
N PHE A 301 -0.47 -14.30 -17.52
CA PHE A 301 0.31 -14.33 -18.76
C PHE A 301 0.38 -15.74 -19.33
N LYS A 302 0.78 -16.73 -18.52
CA LYS A 302 0.81 -18.13 -18.96
C LYS A 302 -0.58 -18.66 -19.36
N LYS A 303 -1.65 -18.28 -18.65
CA LYS A 303 -3.02 -18.69 -19.00
C LYS A 303 -3.56 -18.08 -20.32
N HIS A 304 -3.13 -16.88 -20.70
CA HIS A 304 -3.76 -16.14 -21.80
C HIS A 304 -2.85 -15.88 -23.02
N ASP A 305 -1.54 -16.07 -22.89
CA ASP A 305 -0.55 -15.86 -23.97
C ASP A 305 0.72 -16.71 -23.75
N GLU A 306 0.52 -18.00 -23.45
CA GLU A 306 1.57 -18.99 -23.13
C GLU A 306 2.73 -18.95 -24.11
N ALA A 307 2.45 -19.10 -25.41
CA ALA A 307 3.50 -19.21 -26.44
C ALA A 307 4.38 -17.96 -26.60
N ARG A 308 3.85 -16.74 -26.39
CA ARG A 308 4.67 -15.52 -26.40
C ARG A 308 5.38 -15.30 -25.07
N PHE A 309 4.77 -15.71 -23.96
CA PHE A 309 5.37 -15.58 -22.64
C PHE A 309 6.55 -16.54 -22.46
N ASP A 310 6.38 -17.81 -22.80
CA ASP A 310 7.44 -18.83 -22.70
C ASP A 310 8.60 -18.46 -23.64
N LYS A 311 8.33 -18.04 -24.89
CA LYS A 311 9.35 -17.49 -25.79
C LYS A 311 10.06 -16.24 -25.22
N TYR A 312 9.36 -15.38 -24.50
CA TYR A 312 9.99 -14.24 -23.83
C TYR A 312 10.93 -14.70 -22.71
N LEU A 313 10.58 -15.74 -21.96
CA LEU A 313 11.47 -16.33 -20.94
C LEU A 313 12.71 -16.97 -21.60
N GLU A 314 12.55 -17.71 -22.70
CA GLU A 314 13.65 -18.23 -23.52
C GLU A 314 14.57 -17.11 -24.05
N ASP A 315 14.01 -16.02 -24.55
CA ASP A 315 14.78 -14.87 -25.06
C ASP A 315 15.48 -14.10 -23.92
N VAL A 316 14.95 -14.11 -22.69
CA VAL A 316 15.64 -13.58 -21.49
C VAL A 316 16.77 -14.52 -21.05
N GLU A 317 16.55 -15.83 -21.02
CA GLU A 317 17.58 -16.82 -20.68
C GLU A 317 18.73 -16.81 -21.70
N ALA A 318 18.42 -16.70 -22.99
CA ALA A 318 19.40 -16.52 -24.05
C ALA A 318 20.06 -15.11 -24.07
N GLY A 319 19.75 -14.24 -23.11
CA GLY A 319 20.35 -12.91 -22.95
C GLY A 319 19.94 -11.86 -24.01
N LYS A 320 18.99 -12.18 -24.89
CA LYS A 320 18.49 -11.28 -25.95
C LYS A 320 17.51 -10.24 -25.41
N ALA A 321 16.75 -10.61 -24.38
CA ALA A 321 15.82 -9.75 -23.66
C ALA A 321 16.29 -9.54 -22.21
N LYS A 322 15.72 -8.54 -21.53
CA LYS A 322 15.99 -8.24 -20.12
C LYS A 322 14.69 -8.29 -19.32
N ILE A 323 14.73 -8.99 -18.19
CA ILE A 323 13.67 -8.95 -17.17
C ILE A 323 13.99 -7.88 -16.13
N ALA A 324 12.95 -7.20 -15.63
CA ALA A 324 13.10 -6.29 -14.50
C ALA A 324 13.18 -7.09 -13.19
N ALA A 325 14.16 -6.78 -12.34
CA ALA A 325 14.32 -7.37 -11.01
C ALA A 325 14.41 -6.32 -9.87
N GLY A 326 14.98 -5.14 -10.13
CA GLY A 326 15.48 -4.21 -9.09
C GLY A 326 14.49 -3.57 -8.10
N ALA A 327 13.19 -3.85 -8.19
CA ALA A 327 12.19 -3.44 -7.18
C ALA A 327 11.71 -4.59 -6.27
N LEU A 328 12.21 -5.81 -6.46
CA LEU A 328 11.96 -6.95 -5.58
C LEU A 328 13.14 -7.17 -4.62
N LEU A 329 12.85 -7.65 -3.42
CA LEU A 329 13.86 -8.07 -2.45
C LEU A 329 14.24 -9.56 -2.62
N PRO A 330 15.40 -10.04 -2.12
CA PRO A 330 15.82 -11.43 -2.33
C PRO A 330 14.79 -12.47 -1.85
N HIS A 331 14.24 -12.30 -0.65
CA HIS A 331 13.19 -13.17 -0.10
C HIS A 331 11.87 -13.09 -0.87
N GLU A 332 11.60 -11.97 -1.53
CA GLU A 332 10.40 -11.79 -2.35
C GLU A 332 10.46 -12.55 -3.69
N ILE A 333 11.67 -12.83 -4.17
CA ILE A 333 11.95 -13.66 -5.35
C ILE A 333 11.98 -15.14 -4.93
N ALA A 334 12.73 -15.46 -3.86
CA ALA A 334 12.85 -16.81 -3.30
C ALA A 334 11.55 -17.37 -2.67
N ALA A 335 10.49 -16.55 -2.55
CA ALA A 335 9.21 -16.91 -1.95
C ALA A 335 8.60 -18.21 -2.53
N ALA A 336 8.72 -18.44 -3.85
CA ALA A 336 8.23 -19.67 -4.49
C ALA A 336 9.07 -20.90 -4.09
N ALA A 337 10.39 -20.76 -4.01
CA ALA A 337 11.31 -21.83 -3.61
C ALA A 337 11.10 -22.27 -2.16
N PHE A 338 10.76 -21.37 -1.24
CA PHE A 338 10.36 -21.73 0.13
C PHE A 338 9.08 -22.57 0.19
N GLY A 339 8.20 -22.46 -0.81
CA GLY A 339 7.03 -23.32 -0.99
C GLY A 339 7.30 -24.64 -1.74
N GLY A 340 8.53 -24.86 -2.23
CA GLY A 340 8.87 -25.99 -3.10
C GLY A 340 8.38 -25.85 -4.55
N GLU A 341 7.97 -24.65 -4.96
CA GLU A 341 7.53 -24.37 -6.33
C GLU A 341 8.70 -23.93 -7.22
N ALA A 342 8.92 -24.62 -8.35
CA ALA A 342 9.80 -24.15 -9.40
C ALA A 342 9.13 -22.99 -10.16
N ASP A 343 9.87 -21.89 -10.38
CA ASP A 343 9.34 -20.69 -11.02
C ASP A 343 10.41 -19.96 -11.85
N ASP A 344 10.38 -20.21 -13.17
CA ASP A 344 11.32 -19.67 -14.15
C ASP A 344 11.41 -18.13 -14.09
N VAL A 345 10.30 -17.46 -13.76
CA VAL A 345 10.26 -16.00 -13.59
C VAL A 345 11.10 -15.55 -12.41
N SER A 346 10.99 -16.23 -11.25
CA SER A 346 11.79 -15.94 -10.08
C SER A 346 13.26 -16.27 -10.31
N GLU A 347 13.57 -17.39 -10.97
CA GLU A 347 14.95 -17.78 -11.31
C GLU A 347 15.63 -16.72 -12.21
N LEU A 348 14.97 -16.29 -13.29
CA LEU A 348 15.50 -15.23 -14.16
C LEU A 348 15.60 -13.87 -13.45
N GLN A 349 14.69 -13.56 -12.52
CA GLN A 349 14.79 -12.35 -11.68
C GLN A 349 15.94 -12.43 -10.65
N TRP A 350 16.20 -13.61 -10.09
CA TRP A 350 17.29 -13.87 -9.17
C TRP A 350 18.64 -13.73 -9.87
N ARG A 351 18.86 -14.47 -10.96
CA ARG A 351 20.04 -14.40 -11.83
C ARG A 351 20.37 -12.95 -12.23
N ARG A 352 19.35 -12.19 -12.63
CA ARG A 352 19.47 -10.77 -12.98
C ARG A 352 19.91 -9.88 -11.81
N MET A 353 19.40 -10.13 -10.60
CA MET A 353 19.80 -9.42 -9.38
C MET A 353 21.27 -9.71 -9.02
N VAL A 354 21.67 -10.98 -9.07
CA VAL A 354 23.05 -11.43 -8.80
C VAL A 354 24.03 -10.80 -9.79
N GLU A 355 23.72 -10.79 -11.09
CA GLU A 355 24.52 -10.09 -12.10
C GLU A 355 24.71 -8.59 -11.81
N ASP A 356 23.62 -7.88 -11.46
CA ASP A 356 23.66 -6.43 -11.25
C ASP A 356 24.38 -6.04 -9.96
N LEU A 357 24.48 -6.95 -8.99
CA LEU A 357 25.33 -6.80 -7.82
C LEU A 357 26.78 -7.18 -8.14
N ARG A 358 27.03 -8.29 -8.85
CA ARG A 358 28.39 -8.70 -9.27
C ARG A 358 29.07 -7.67 -10.18
N LYS A 359 28.31 -6.93 -10.99
CA LYS A 359 28.81 -5.76 -11.76
C LYS A 359 29.31 -4.59 -10.90
N LYS A 360 28.91 -4.51 -9.63
CA LYS A 360 29.41 -3.52 -8.65
C LYS A 360 30.62 -4.05 -7.87
N GLY A 361 30.78 -5.37 -7.78
CA GLY A 361 31.91 -6.05 -7.16
C GLY A 361 31.56 -7.44 -6.64
N SER A 362 32.57 -8.27 -6.41
CA SER A 362 32.47 -9.54 -5.66
C SER A 362 32.71 -9.31 -4.16
N LEU A 363 32.33 -10.28 -3.33
CA LEU A 363 32.67 -10.29 -1.90
C LEU A 363 33.88 -11.20 -1.63
N ASN A 364 35.00 -10.58 -1.26
CA ASN A 364 36.25 -11.30 -1.03
C ASN A 364 36.33 -11.81 0.42
N ASN A 365 36.65 -13.09 0.59
CA ASN A 365 36.77 -13.76 1.89
C ASN A 365 35.53 -13.60 2.82
N CYS A 366 34.32 -13.58 2.24
CA CYS A 366 33.06 -13.44 2.98
C CYS A 366 32.28 -14.76 3.01
N ILE A 367 31.71 -15.10 4.18
CA ILE A 367 30.79 -16.24 4.33
C ILE A 367 29.56 -15.79 5.12
N ALA A 368 28.38 -16.22 4.69
CA ALA A 368 27.14 -15.92 5.40
C ALA A 368 26.90 -16.92 6.54
N VAL A 369 26.49 -16.39 7.69
CA VAL A 369 25.99 -17.16 8.83
C VAL A 369 24.51 -16.81 9.00
N CYS A 370 23.63 -17.78 8.77
CA CYS A 370 22.19 -17.60 8.69
C CYS A 370 21.52 -18.11 9.97
N ASP A 371 20.91 -17.23 10.76
CA ASP A 371 20.12 -17.61 11.93
C ASP A 371 18.82 -18.31 11.48
N VAL A 372 18.78 -19.62 11.78
CA VAL A 372 17.64 -20.51 11.54
C VAL A 372 17.12 -21.10 12.87
N SER A 373 17.40 -20.42 13.99
CA SER A 373 16.88 -20.77 15.29
C SER A 373 15.35 -20.70 15.33
N GLY A 374 14.72 -21.42 16.27
CA GLY A 374 13.26 -21.41 16.44
C GLY A 374 12.64 -20.03 16.76
N SER A 375 13.47 -19.01 17.04
CA SER A 375 13.04 -17.62 17.19
C SER A 375 12.77 -16.91 15.85
N MET A 376 13.42 -17.37 14.77
CA MET A 376 13.41 -16.76 13.44
C MET A 376 12.21 -17.22 12.58
N ASN A 377 11.03 -17.39 13.15
CA ASN A 377 9.88 -17.97 12.43
C ASN A 377 9.26 -17.00 11.39
N GLY A 378 8.98 -17.51 10.18
CA GLY A 378 8.31 -16.79 9.09
C GLY A 378 9.25 -15.88 8.31
N THR A 379 8.78 -14.67 7.96
CA THR A 379 9.53 -13.71 7.13
C THR A 379 10.97 -13.40 7.60
N PRO A 380 11.30 -13.33 8.92
CA PRO A 380 12.69 -13.24 9.36
C PRO A 380 13.59 -14.38 8.86
N MET A 381 13.10 -15.62 8.84
CA MET A 381 13.83 -16.78 8.26
C MET A 381 14.03 -16.60 6.76
N GLU A 382 12.95 -16.29 6.04
CA GLU A 382 12.94 -16.13 4.58
C GLU A 382 13.94 -15.04 4.15
N VAL A 383 13.97 -13.92 4.87
CA VAL A 383 14.92 -12.82 4.70
C VAL A 383 16.36 -13.28 4.98
N CYS A 384 16.59 -13.97 6.09
CA CYS A 384 17.92 -14.42 6.48
C CYS A 384 18.51 -15.43 5.48
N VAL A 385 17.73 -16.46 5.12
CA VAL A 385 18.15 -17.50 4.18
C VAL A 385 18.38 -16.89 2.79
N ALA A 386 17.43 -16.10 2.25
CA ALA A 386 17.61 -15.50 0.92
C ALA A 386 18.81 -14.53 0.87
N LEU A 387 19.07 -13.76 1.92
CA LEU A 387 20.27 -12.91 1.96
C LEU A 387 21.55 -13.74 2.06
N GLY A 388 21.53 -14.87 2.78
CA GLY A 388 22.64 -15.81 2.87
C GLY A 388 22.98 -16.48 1.53
N LEU A 389 21.96 -16.93 0.77
CA LEU A 389 22.11 -17.45 -0.59
C LEU A 389 22.76 -16.40 -1.51
N LEU A 390 22.24 -15.17 -1.48
CA LEU A 390 22.77 -14.06 -2.28
C LEU A 390 24.23 -13.73 -1.96
N ILE A 391 24.62 -13.73 -0.68
CA ILE A 391 26.02 -13.55 -0.28
C ILE A 391 26.88 -14.71 -0.79
N SER A 392 26.40 -15.95 -0.67
CA SER A 392 27.10 -17.16 -1.13
C SER A 392 27.40 -17.16 -2.63
N GLU A 393 26.52 -16.59 -3.46
CA GLU A 393 26.74 -16.44 -4.92
C GLU A 393 27.63 -15.24 -5.29
N LEU A 394 27.63 -14.18 -4.48
CA LEU A 394 28.48 -13.00 -4.66
C LEU A 394 29.90 -13.19 -4.09
N SER A 395 30.08 -14.15 -3.18
CA SER A 395 31.37 -14.49 -2.59
C SER A 395 32.32 -15.21 -3.54
N GLU A 396 33.60 -14.89 -3.45
CA GLU A 396 34.65 -15.60 -4.19
C GLU A 396 35.09 -16.91 -3.50
N LYS A 397 35.90 -17.73 -4.20
CA LYS A 397 36.51 -18.94 -3.60
C LYS A 397 37.41 -18.52 -2.41
N PRO A 398 37.43 -19.28 -1.30
CA PRO A 398 36.90 -20.64 -1.12
C PRO A 398 35.45 -20.71 -0.63
N TRP A 399 34.77 -19.58 -0.40
CA TRP A 399 33.45 -19.52 0.24
C TRP A 399 32.26 -19.46 -0.73
N ALA A 400 32.52 -19.20 -2.01
CA ALA A 400 31.55 -19.32 -3.10
C ALA A 400 30.71 -20.62 -2.98
N GLY A 401 29.38 -20.49 -2.99
CA GLY A 401 28.46 -21.63 -2.88
C GLY A 401 28.40 -22.26 -1.48
N ARG A 402 28.72 -21.52 -0.41
CA ARG A 402 28.67 -22.02 0.99
C ARG A 402 27.99 -21.05 1.93
N VAL A 403 27.15 -21.59 2.82
CA VAL A 403 26.52 -20.88 3.94
C VAL A 403 26.65 -21.68 5.22
N ILE A 404 26.70 -20.99 6.36
CA ILE A 404 26.68 -21.61 7.69
C ILE A 404 25.30 -21.40 8.29
N THR A 405 24.67 -22.46 8.82
CA THR A 405 23.47 -22.33 9.65
C THR A 405 23.86 -22.01 11.09
N PHE A 406 23.17 -21.05 11.71
CA PHE A 406 23.25 -20.78 13.15
C PHE A 406 22.03 -21.40 13.83
N SER A 407 22.29 -22.42 14.62
CA SER A 407 21.35 -23.24 15.39
C SER A 407 22.10 -23.83 16.59
N GLU A 408 21.47 -24.74 17.34
CA GLU A 408 22.14 -25.53 18.40
C GLU A 408 23.31 -26.38 17.86
N THR A 409 23.26 -26.77 16.58
CA THR A 409 24.35 -27.49 15.89
C THR A 409 24.65 -26.83 14.53
N PRO A 410 25.57 -25.85 14.48
CA PRO A 410 25.93 -25.15 13.25
C PRO A 410 26.50 -26.10 12.18
N GLN A 411 26.00 -25.99 10.95
CA GLN A 411 26.47 -26.80 9.82
C GLN A 411 26.85 -25.92 8.62
N ILE A 412 27.89 -26.34 7.89
CA ILE A 412 28.26 -25.72 6.61
C ILE A 412 27.49 -26.44 5.51
N HIS A 413 26.57 -25.73 4.87
CA HIS A 413 25.86 -26.23 3.70
C HIS A 413 26.57 -25.74 2.43
N LYS A 414 26.81 -26.68 1.51
CA LYS A 414 27.21 -26.37 0.13
C LYS A 414 25.95 -26.26 -0.71
N ILE A 415 25.80 -25.14 -1.41
CA ILE A 415 24.71 -24.91 -2.35
C ILE A 415 25.17 -25.42 -3.71
N GLU A 416 24.34 -26.22 -4.36
CA GLU A 416 24.53 -26.63 -5.74
C GLU A 416 23.89 -25.56 -6.65
N ALA A 417 24.51 -25.30 -7.79
CA ALA A 417 24.18 -24.24 -8.73
C ALA A 417 23.80 -24.83 -10.09
#